data_AF-H9N5N4-F1
#
_entry.id   AF-H9N5N4-F1
#
_cell.length_a   1.000
_cell.length_b   1.000
_cell.length_c   1.000
_cell.angle_alpha   90.00
_cell.angle_beta   90.00
_cell.angle_gamma   90.00
#
_symmetry.space_group_name_H-M   'P 1'
#
loop_
_entity.id
_entity.type
_entity.pdbx_description
1 polymer ?
#
loop_
_entity_poly.entity_id
_entity_poly.type
_entity_poly.pdbx_seq_one_letter_code
_entity_poly.pdbx_strand_id
1 'polypeptide(L)'
;LGGVIALVMSIAILFILPAIHMSKFQGLQFYPINQIMFWFYVTILILLTWIGAMPVEAPYVTLSQIITVIYFSYYFINPFIMKLWDNLLN
;
A
#
# COMPACT_ATOMS: atom_id res chain seq x y z
N LEU A 1 2.66 -12.57 -19.00
CA LEU A 1 1.92 -13.24 -17.90
C LEU A 1 1.98 -12.46 -16.58
N GLY A 2 3.17 -12.06 -16.09
CA GLY A 2 3.31 -11.37 -14.79
C GLY A 2 2.45 -10.11 -14.61
N GLY A 3 2.31 -9.27 -15.64
CA GLY A 3 1.49 -8.04 -15.55
C GLY A 3 0.00 -8.30 -15.31
N VAL A 4 -0.57 -9.36 -15.90
CA VAL A 4 -1.98 -9.72 -15.69
C VAL A 4 -2.19 -10.22 -14.25
N ILE A 5 -1.24 -11.01 -13.75
CA ILE A 5 -1.27 -11.51 -12.36
C ILE A 5 -1.19 -10.33 -11.38
N ALA A 6 -0.30 -9.36 -11.63
CA ALA A 6 -0.19 -8.17 -10.79
C ALA A 6 -1.48 -7.34 -10.77
N LEU A 7 -2.18 -7.24 -11.89
CA LEU A 7 -3.45 -6.52 -11.98
C LEU A 7 -4.57 -7.23 -11.20
N VAL A 8 -4.70 -8.54 -11.33
CA VAL A 8 -5.68 -9.29 -10.55
C VAL A 8 -5.35 -9.21 -9.05
N MET A 9 -4.06 -9.31 -8.71
CA MET A 9 -3.58 -9.25 -7.34
C MET A 9 -3.80 -7.88 -6.69
N SER A 10 -3.71 -6.77 -7.44
CA SER A 10 -3.94 -5.41 -6.89
C SER A 10 -5.39 -5.19 -6.43
N ILE A 11 -6.35 -5.91 -7.01
CA ILE A 11 -7.74 -5.88 -6.55
C ILE A 11 -7.96 -6.95 -5.48
N ALA A 12 -7.42 -8.16 -5.69
CA ALA A 12 -7.60 -9.27 -4.76
C ALA A 12 -7.07 -8.99 -3.34
N ILE A 13 -5.99 -8.19 -3.23
CA ILE A 13 -5.38 -7.84 -1.94
C ILE A 13 -6.34 -7.07 -1.02
N LEU A 14 -7.36 -6.39 -1.56
CA LEU A 14 -8.38 -5.70 -0.78
C LEU A 14 -9.25 -6.68 0.04
N PHE A 15 -9.47 -7.91 -0.45
CA PHE A 15 -10.21 -8.93 0.30
C PHE A 15 -9.42 -9.47 1.50
N ILE A 16 -8.09 -9.35 1.45
CA ILE A 16 -7.20 -9.80 2.53
C ILE A 16 -7.12 -8.73 3.63
N LEU A 17 -7.43 -7.47 3.31
CA LEU A 17 -7.30 -6.34 4.22
C LEU A 17 -8.08 -6.49 5.54
N PRO A 18 -9.35 -6.94 5.56
CA PRO A 18 -10.08 -7.17 6.80
C PRO A 18 -9.45 -8.26 7.69
N ALA A 19 -8.82 -9.27 7.09
CA ALA A 19 -8.19 -10.36 7.83
C ALA A 19 -6.84 -9.96 8.45
N ILE A 20 -6.15 -9.01 7.83
CA ILE A 20 -4.82 -8.53 8.23
C ILE A 20 -4.89 -7.35 9.20
N HIS A 21 -6.04 -6.68 9.31
CA HIS A 21 -6.22 -5.52 10.18
C HIS A 21 -6.28 -5.94 11.67
N MET A 22 -5.11 -5.95 12.33
CA MET A 22 -4.97 -6.30 13.75
C MET A 22 -4.79 -5.04 14.61
N SER A 23 -5.82 -4.18 14.69
CA SER A 23 -5.79 -3.00 15.55
C SER A 23 -6.68 -3.18 16.79
N LYS A 24 -6.22 -2.69 17.95
CA LYS A 24 -7.05 -2.59 19.16
C LYS A 24 -8.10 -1.50 19.08
N PHE A 25 -7.81 -0.41 18.36
CA PHE A 25 -8.75 0.69 18.14
C PHE A 25 -9.30 0.66 16.71
N GLN A 26 -10.58 0.95 16.52
CA GLN A 26 -11.22 0.96 15.19
C GLN A 26 -10.83 2.17 14.33
N GLY A 27 -10.38 3.27 14.95
CA GLY A 27 -10.04 4.51 14.25
C GLY A 27 -8.54 4.71 14.04
N LEU A 28 -8.14 5.07 12.82
CA LEU A 28 -6.79 5.55 12.49
C LEU A 28 -6.41 6.83 13.28
N GLN A 29 -7.39 7.53 13.88
CA GLN A 29 -7.16 8.71 14.71
C GLN A 29 -6.16 8.46 15.85
N PHE A 30 -6.13 7.24 16.39
CA PHE A 30 -5.25 6.86 17.50
C PHE A 30 -3.89 6.30 17.05
N TYR A 31 -3.66 6.19 15.74
CA TYR A 31 -2.42 5.68 15.12
C TYR A 31 -1.79 6.76 14.21
N PRO A 32 -1.08 7.76 14.77
CA PRO A 32 -0.52 8.86 13.99
C PRO A 32 0.46 8.40 12.90
N ILE A 33 1.24 7.34 13.14
CA ILE A 33 2.15 6.77 12.14
C ILE A 33 1.36 6.21 10.96
N ASN A 34 0.28 5.47 11.24
CA ASN A 34 -0.56 4.89 10.20
C ASN A 34 -1.34 5.94 9.40
N GLN A 35 -1.66 7.11 9.98
CA GLN A 35 -2.23 8.23 9.22
C GLN A 35 -1.26 8.75 8.16
N ILE A 36 0.01 8.96 8.52
CA ILE A 36 1.04 9.41 7.57
C ILE A 36 1.21 8.35 6.47
N MET A 37 1.27 7.08 6.84
CA MET A 37 1.36 5.98 5.89
C MET A 37 0.15 5.92 4.94
N PHE A 38 -1.05 6.19 5.42
CA PHE A 38 -2.25 6.24 4.58
C PHE A 38 -2.15 7.35 3.52
N TRP A 39 -1.74 8.56 3.90
CA TRP A 39 -1.53 9.65 2.94
C TRP A 39 -0.41 9.36 1.93
N PHE A 40 0.64 8.67 2.37
CA PHE A 40 1.68 8.18 1.48
C PHE A 40 1.12 7.16 0.46
N TYR A 41 0.27 6.23 0.91
CA TYR A 41 -0.41 5.27 0.03
C TYR A 41 -1.34 5.95 -0.99
N VAL A 42 -2.08 6.98 -0.59
CA VAL A 42 -2.89 7.79 -1.52
C VAL A 42 -2.00 8.43 -2.59
N THR A 43 -0.85 8.97 -2.20
CA THR A 43 0.13 9.53 -3.15
C THR A 43 0.64 8.48 -4.14
N ILE A 44 0.93 7.26 -3.67
CA ILE A 44 1.34 6.13 -4.53
C ILE A 44 0.27 5.80 -5.57
N LEU A 45 -1.01 5.74 -5.17
CA LEU A 45 -2.12 5.45 -6.09
C LEU A 45 -2.23 6.51 -7.20
N ILE A 46 -2.08 7.79 -6.85
CA ILE A 46 -2.09 8.90 -7.80
C ILE A 46 -0.91 8.76 -8.78
N LEU A 47 0.30 8.44 -8.28
CA LEU A 47 1.48 8.24 -9.11
C LEU A 47 1.34 7.04 -10.05
N LEU A 48 0.78 5.91 -9.57
CA LEU A 48 0.53 4.73 -10.40
C LEU A 48 -0.43 5.04 -11.55
N THR A 49 -1.49 5.81 -11.26
CA THR A 49 -2.48 6.24 -12.25
C THR A 49 -1.84 7.15 -13.29
N TRP A 50 -0.99 8.09 -12.85
CA TRP A 50 -0.29 9.01 -13.74
C TRP A 50 0.70 8.30 -14.66
N ILE A 51 1.51 7.36 -14.12
CA ILE A 51 2.47 6.60 -14.92
C ILE A 51 1.76 5.64 -15.88
N GLY A 52 0.60 5.11 -15.52
CA GLY A 52 -0.21 4.27 -16.40
C GLY A 52 -0.67 4.99 -17.68
N ALA A 53 -0.71 6.33 -17.67
CA ALA A 53 -1.06 7.16 -18.84
C ALA A 53 0.17 7.60 -19.66
N MET A 54 1.39 7.37 -19.16
CA MET A 54 2.65 7.75 -19.82
C MET A 54 3.11 6.69 -20.82
N PRO A 55 3.93 7.05 -21.82
CA PRO A 55 4.49 6.09 -22.76
C PRO A 55 5.38 5.06 -22.05
N VAL A 56 5.39 3.83 -22.58
CA VAL A 56 6.14 2.69 -22.03
C VAL A 56 7.61 2.77 -22.46
N GLU A 57 8.28 3.85 -22.06
CA GLU A 57 9.69 4.12 -22.36
C GLU A 57 10.48 4.37 -21.07
N ALA A 58 11.80 4.22 -21.14
CA ALA A 58 12.66 4.67 -20.03
C ALA A 58 12.57 6.20 -19.92
N PRO A 59 12.40 6.79 -18.72
CA PRO A 59 12.54 6.20 -17.38
C PRO A 59 11.22 5.74 -16.72
N TYR A 60 10.08 5.85 -17.39
CA TYR A 60 8.76 5.56 -16.79
C TYR A 60 8.57 4.08 -16.46
N VAL A 61 9.16 3.18 -17.26
CA VAL A 61 9.09 1.72 -17.00
C VAL A 61 9.75 1.35 -15.67
N THR A 62 10.96 1.84 -15.40
CA THR A 62 11.66 1.55 -14.13
C THR A 62 10.97 2.20 -12.95
N LEU A 63 10.45 3.41 -13.12
CA LEU A 63 9.66 4.09 -12.09
C LEU A 63 8.37 3.31 -11.77
N SER A 64 7.64 2.84 -12.78
CA SER A 64 6.42 2.05 -12.57
C SER A 64 6.68 0.79 -11.75
N GLN A 65 7.78 0.09 -12.04
CA GLN A 65 8.18 -1.12 -11.31
C GLN A 65 8.47 -0.80 -9.83
N ILE A 66 9.26 0.25 -9.56
CA ILE A 66 9.56 0.66 -8.18
C ILE A 66 8.27 1.00 -7.42
N ILE A 67 7.38 1.81 -8.00
CA ILE A 67 6.16 2.23 -7.32
C ILE A 67 5.19 1.05 -7.12
N THR A 68 5.10 0.11 -8.06
CA THR A 68 4.29 -1.11 -7.86
C THR A 68 4.81 -1.99 -6.73
N VAL A 69 6.13 -2.10 -6.54
CA VAL A 69 6.71 -2.81 -5.39
C VAL A 69 6.37 -2.11 -4.07
N ILE A 70 6.44 -0.77 -4.04
CA ILE A 70 6.06 0.02 -2.86
C ILE A 70 4.55 -0.13 -2.57
N TYR A 71 3.70 -0.19 -3.59
CA TYR A 71 2.26 -0.41 -3.45
C TYR A 71 1.95 -1.75 -2.76
N PHE A 72 2.55 -2.86 -3.21
CA PHE A 72 2.30 -4.16 -2.60
C PHE A 72 2.92 -4.28 -1.19
N SER A 73 4.08 -3.66 -0.94
CA SER A 73 4.72 -3.71 0.37
C SER A 73 3.92 -3.00 1.47
N TYR A 74 3.18 -1.94 1.11
CA TYR A 74 2.31 -1.20 2.04
C TYR A 74 1.35 -2.12 2.81
N TYR A 75 0.72 -3.08 2.12
CA TYR A 75 -0.27 -3.98 2.72
C TYR A 75 0.30 -4.90 3.81
N PHE A 76 1.60 -5.21 3.74
CA PHE A 76 2.29 -6.00 4.76
C PHE A 76 2.85 -5.14 5.89
N ILE A 77 3.33 -3.94 5.57
CA ILE A 77 3.98 -3.05 6.54
C ILE A 77 2.94 -2.37 7.45
N ASN A 78 1.81 -1.93 6.90
CA ASN A 78 0.75 -1.25 7.65
C ASN A 78 0.25 -2.02 8.90
N PRO A 79 -0.15 -3.32 8.82
CA PRO A 79 -0.56 -4.09 9.99
C PRO A 79 0.57 -4.34 10.98
N PHE A 80 1.81 -4.47 10.51
CA PHE A 80 2.97 -4.64 11.37
C PHE A 80 3.20 -3.41 12.24
N ILE A 81 3.08 -2.21 11.66
CA ILE A 81 3.19 -0.95 12.38
C ILE A 81 2.03 -0.75 13.35
N MET A 82 0.80 -1.13 12.98
CA MET A 82 -0.34 -1.12 13.93
C MET A 82 -0.05 -1.98 15.15
N LYS A 83 0.43 -3.21 14.94
CA LYS A 83 0.78 -4.13 16.02
C LYS A 83 1.92 -3.60 16.90
N LEU A 84 2.94 -3.00 16.29
CA LEU A 84 4.04 -2.37 17.03
C LEU A 84 3.51 -1.22 17.92
N TRP A 85 2.63 -0.37 17.38
CA TRP A 85 2.02 0.71 18.14
C TRP A 85 1.16 0.18 19.30
N ASP A 86 0.37 -0.87 19.05
CA ASP A 86 -0.44 -1.54 20.07
C ASP A 86 0.37 -2.18 21.18
N ASN A 87 1.61 -2.61 20.89
CA ASN A 87 2.55 -3.12 21.89
C ASN A 87 3.23 -1.99 22.66
N LEU A 88 3.43 -0.81 22.08
CA LEU A 88 4.00 0.35 22.77
C LEU A 88 3.00 0.98 23.76
N LEU A 89 1.71 0.85 23.49
CA LEU A 89 0.63 1.38 24.35
C LEU A 89 0.25 0.45 25.51
N ASN A 90 0.71 -0.81 25.50
CA ASN A 90 0.48 -1.80 26.55
C ASN A 90 1.69 -1.91 27.49
#